data_AF-A0A8X6VLF2-F1
#
_entry.id   AF-A0A8X6VLF2-F1
#
_cell.length_a   1.000
_cell.length_b   1.000
_cell.length_c   1.000
_cell.angle_alpha   90.00
_cell.angle_beta   90.00
_cell.angle_gamma   90.00
#
_symmetry.space_group_name_H-M   'P 1'
#
loop_
_entity.id
_entity.type
_entity.pdbx_description
1 polymer ?
#
loop_
_entity_poly.entity_id
_entity_poly.type
_entity_poly.pdbx_seq_one_letter_code
_entity_poly.pdbx_strand_id
1 'polypeptide(L)'
;MPSIGGYHPYRLASILTVNPIEHVWDMLSRRIVSRQPPPTCLLELGWALLDEWCNIPQDQIDNLILSMHRRCKACIASSGRHTPY
;
A
#
# COMPACT_ATOMS: atom_id res chain seq x y z
N MET A 1 -39.88 -1.02 2.74
CA MET A 1 -38.65 -1.52 3.37
C MET A 1 -37.59 -1.62 2.28
N PRO A 2 -36.51 -0.81 2.25
CA PRO A 2 -35.53 -0.90 1.18
C PRO A 2 -34.38 -1.83 1.55
N SER A 3 -34.05 -2.67 0.58
CA SER A 3 -33.07 -3.75 0.58
C SER A 3 -31.68 -3.33 1.04
N ILE A 4 -31.09 -4.20 1.85
CA ILE A 4 -29.70 -4.13 2.32
C ILE A 4 -28.79 -4.15 1.09
N GLY A 5 -28.18 -3.00 0.80
CA GLY A 5 -27.26 -2.82 -0.31
C GLY A 5 -26.12 -3.83 -0.24
N GLY A 6 -25.94 -4.57 -1.33
CA GLY A 6 -24.95 -5.61 -1.46
C GLY A 6 -23.56 -5.12 -1.07
N TYR A 7 -22.93 -5.83 -0.15
CA TYR A 7 -21.50 -5.76 0.08
C TYR A 7 -20.78 -6.19 -1.20
N HIS A 8 -20.48 -5.24 -2.07
CA HIS A 8 -19.57 -5.45 -3.19
C HIS A 8 -18.14 -5.61 -2.63
N PRO A 9 -17.50 -6.78 -2.73
CA PRO A 9 -16.15 -7.01 -2.19
C PRO A 9 -15.09 -6.10 -2.83
N TYR A 10 -15.38 -5.58 -4.03
CA TYR A 10 -14.53 -4.63 -4.75
C TYR A 10 -14.47 -3.24 -4.11
N ARG A 11 -15.44 -2.88 -3.26
CA ARG A 11 -15.51 -1.57 -2.61
C ARG A 11 -14.56 -1.47 -1.41
N LEU A 12 -14.33 -2.59 -0.72
CA LEU A 12 -13.28 -2.71 0.30
C LEU A 12 -11.91 -2.96 -0.34
N ALA A 13 -11.84 -3.71 -1.45
CA ALA A 13 -10.60 -3.85 -2.21
C ALA A 13 -10.08 -2.49 -2.74
N SER A 14 -11.00 -1.59 -3.14
CA SER A 14 -10.66 -0.21 -3.54
C SER A 14 -10.33 0.72 -2.37
N ILE A 15 -10.57 0.32 -1.12
CA ILE A 15 -10.18 1.05 0.10
C ILE A 15 -8.87 0.49 0.68
N LEU A 16 -8.63 -0.82 0.55
CA LEU A 16 -7.35 -1.44 0.95
C LEU A 16 -6.19 -1.02 0.05
N THR A 17 -6.43 -0.63 -1.21
CA THR A 17 -5.40 -0.05 -2.10
C THR A 17 -4.95 1.37 -1.70
N VAL A 18 -5.51 1.92 -0.62
CA VAL A 18 -5.47 3.35 -0.27
C VAL A 18 -4.74 3.59 1.06
N ASN A 19 -4.21 2.55 1.71
CA ASN A 19 -3.39 2.74 2.90
C ASN A 19 -1.90 2.83 2.52
N PRO A 20 -1.24 3.99 2.65
CA PRO A 20 0.19 4.12 2.36
C PRO A 20 1.03 3.16 3.22
N ILE A 21 0.55 2.76 4.40
CA ILE A 21 1.24 1.79 5.25
C ILE A 21 1.33 0.40 4.58
N GLU A 22 0.25 -0.08 3.95
CA GLU A 22 0.24 -1.38 3.26
C GLU A 22 1.22 -1.39 2.07
N HIS A 23 1.30 -0.27 1.35
CA HIS A 23 2.19 -0.16 0.21
C HIS A 23 3.67 -0.10 0.62
N VAL A 24 3.97 0.49 1.80
CA VAL A 24 5.31 0.42 2.39
C VAL A 24 5.64 -1.00 2.82
N TRP A 25 4.71 -1.71 3.45
CA TRP A 25 4.89 -3.12 3.84
C TRP A 25 5.15 -4.05 2.65
N ASP A 26 4.42 -3.86 1.56
CA ASP A 26 4.62 -4.64 0.35
C ASP A 26 6.00 -4.36 -0.27
N MET A 27 6.43 -3.08 -0.30
CA MET A 27 7.77 -2.72 -0.77
C MET A 27 8.89 -3.35 0.08
N LEU A 28 8.76 -3.33 1.41
CA LEU A 28 9.71 -3.99 2.31
C LEU A 28 9.76 -5.49 2.07
N SER A 29 8.60 -6.13 1.98
CA SER A 29 8.50 -7.58 1.76
C SER A 29 9.21 -7.99 0.47
N ARG A 30 8.98 -7.25 -0.63
CA ARG A 30 9.66 -7.51 -1.91
C ARG A 30 11.18 -7.36 -1.82
N ARG A 31 11.67 -6.34 -1.10
CA ARG A 31 13.11 -6.11 -0.91
C ARG A 31 13.77 -7.22 -0.08
N ILE A 32 13.11 -7.67 0.98
CA ILE A 32 13.59 -8.79 1.81
C ILE A 32 13.66 -10.09 1.00
N VAL A 33 12.64 -10.40 0.19
CA VAL A 33 12.64 -11.59 -0.68
C VAL A 33 13.73 -11.49 -1.75
N SER A 34 14.08 -10.28 -2.18
CA SER A 34 15.11 -10.03 -3.19
C SER A 34 16.54 -9.97 -2.62
N ARG A 35 16.72 -9.96 -1.29
CA ARG A 35 18.05 -9.95 -0.67
C ARG A 35 18.81 -11.24 -0.99
N GLN A 36 20.11 -11.08 -1.27
CA GLN A 36 21.04 -12.19 -1.42
C GLN A 36 22.25 -11.96 -0.50
N PRO A 37 22.53 -12.88 0.44
CA PRO A 37 21.77 -14.10 0.72
C PRO A 37 20.41 -13.81 1.39
N PRO A 38 19.41 -14.68 1.20
CA PRO A 38 18.14 -14.54 1.90
C PRO A 38 18.33 -14.74 3.42
N PRO A 39 17.62 -13.99 4.27
CA PRO A 39 17.72 -14.15 5.71
C PRO A 39 17.26 -15.55 6.14
N THR A 40 18.10 -16.24 6.89
CA THR A 40 17.90 -17.65 7.28
C THR A 40 17.39 -17.81 8.71
N CYS A 41 17.53 -16.77 9.54
CA CYS A 41 17.05 -16.76 10.92
C CYS A 41 16.26 -15.49 11.26
N LEU A 42 15.45 -15.56 12.32
CA LEU A 42 14.61 -14.44 12.76
C LEU A 42 15.42 -13.18 13.09
N LEU A 43 16.65 -13.36 13.60
CA LEU A 43 17.55 -12.26 13.89
C LEU A 43 18.00 -11.56 12.59
N GLU A 44 18.47 -12.32 11.60
CA GLU A 44 18.83 -11.81 10.28
C GLU A 44 17.65 -11.13 9.59
N LEU A 45 16.44 -11.67 9.72
CA LEU A 45 15.23 -11.05 9.20
C LEU A 45 14.96 -9.68 9.87
N GLY A 46 15.13 -9.59 11.20
CA GLY A 46 14.99 -8.33 11.93
C GLY A 46 16.00 -7.27 11.47
N TRP A 47 17.26 -7.66 11.29
CA TRP A 47 18.29 -6.75 10.78
C TRP A 47 18.03 -6.35 9.32
N ALA A 48 17.65 -7.29 8.46
CA ALA A 48 17.31 -7.01 7.07
C ALA A 48 16.11 -6.06 6.98
N LEU A 49 15.09 -6.23 7.82
CA LEU A 49 13.96 -5.31 7.91
C LEU A 49 14.40 -3.88 8.26
N LEU A 50 15.24 -3.72 9.28
CA LEU A 50 15.75 -2.42 9.70
C LEU A 50 16.62 -1.77 8.62
N ASP A 51 17.51 -2.53 8.00
CA ASP A 51 18.39 -2.06 6.93
C ASP A 51 17.58 -1.63 5.70
N GLU A 52 16.64 -2.48 5.25
CA GLU A 52 15.76 -2.12 4.13
C GLU A 52 14.88 -0.93 4.45
N TRP A 53 14.36 -0.81 5.68
CA TRP A 53 13.57 0.33 6.14
C TRP A 53 14.37 1.63 6.06
N CYS A 54 15.60 1.64 6.57
CA CYS A 54 16.50 2.79 6.49
C CYS A 54 16.92 3.13 5.05
N ASN A 55 16.91 2.15 4.15
CA ASN A 55 17.22 2.31 2.73
C ASN A 55 15.99 2.69 1.87
N ILE A 56 14.82 2.93 2.46
CA ILE A 56 13.70 3.52 1.72
C ILE A 56 13.96 5.01 1.58
N PRO A 57 14.17 5.51 0.34
CA PRO A 57 14.43 6.92 0.17
C PRO A 57 13.13 7.72 0.40
N GLN A 58 13.27 8.88 1.01
CA GLN A 58 12.13 9.70 1.46
C GLN A 58 11.23 10.14 0.30
N ASP A 59 11.79 10.34 -0.89
CA ASP A 59 11.07 10.68 -2.11
C ASP A 59 10.04 9.61 -2.50
N GLN A 60 10.32 8.32 -2.26
CA GLN A 60 9.36 7.25 -2.50
C GLN A 60 8.21 7.27 -1.49
N ILE A 61 8.48 7.62 -0.23
CA ILE A 61 7.45 7.82 0.79
C ILE A 61 6.57 9.02 0.43
N ASP A 62 7.19 10.14 0.03
CA ASP A 62 6.50 11.36 -0.34
C ASP A 62 5.65 11.15 -1.61
N ASN A 63 6.19 10.47 -2.62
CA ASN A 63 5.45 10.09 -3.83
C ASN A 63 4.26 9.20 -3.51
N LEU A 64 4.41 8.27 -2.56
CA LEU A 64 3.33 7.42 -2.11
C LEU A 64 2.22 8.24 -1.46
N ILE A 65 2.56 9.13 -0.52
CA ILE A 65 1.63 10.05 0.15
C ILE A 65 0.92 10.96 -0.86
N LEU A 66 1.66 11.53 -1.82
CA LEU A 66 1.12 12.40 -2.86
C LEU A 66 0.18 11.64 -3.81
N SER A 67 0.56 10.42 -4.23
CA SER A 67 -0.30 9.55 -5.05
C SER A 67 -1.62 9.27 -4.33
N MET A 68 -1.53 9.09 -3.02
CA MET A 68 -2.65 8.82 -2.15
C MET A 68 -3.58 10.02 -2.05
N HIS A 69 -3.00 11.20 -1.82
CA HIS A 69 -3.72 12.46 -1.78
C HIS A 69 -4.44 12.75 -3.10
N ARG A 70 -3.81 12.46 -4.25
CA ARG A 70 -4.41 12.59 -5.58
C ARG A 70 -5.57 11.62 -5.78
N ARG A 71 -5.42 10.36 -5.39
CA ARG A 71 -6.49 9.34 -5.48
C ARG A 71 -7.66 9.66 -4.57
N CYS A 72 -7.43 10.09 -3.33
CA CYS A 72 -8.48 10.58 -2.44
C CYS A 72 -9.23 11.77 -3.04
N LYS A 73 -8.50 12.77 -3.58
CA LYS A 73 -9.11 13.91 -4.28
C LYS A 73 -9.93 13.46 -5.48
N ALA A 74 -9.45 12.51 -6.27
CA ALA A 74 -10.20 11.95 -7.40
C ALA A 74 -11.47 11.21 -6.95
N CYS A 75 -11.41 10.42 -5.87
CA CYS A 75 -12.57 9.74 -5.29
C CYS A 75 -13.62 10.71 -4.73
N ILE A 76 -13.19 11.82 -4.13
CA ILE A 76 -14.09 12.88 -3.64
C ILE A 76 -14.72 13.63 -4.83
N ALA A 77 -13.89 14.05 -5.79
CA ALA A 77 -14.36 14.75 -7.00
C ALA A 77 -15.32 13.90 -7.83
N SER A 78 -15.10 12.58 -7.86
CA SER A 78 -15.96 11.66 -8.59
C SER A 78 -17.29 11.37 -7.87
N SER A 79 -17.50 11.85 -6.64
CA SER A 79 -18.72 11.58 -5.86
C SER A 79 -19.10 10.09 -5.82
N GLY A 80 -18.10 9.20 -5.87
CA GLY A 80 -18.29 7.75 -5.96
C GLY A 80 -18.75 7.21 -7.32
N ARG A 81 -18.71 8.00 -8.40
CA ARG A 81 -19.01 7.54 -9.77
C ARG A 81 -17.73 7.30 -10.56
N HIS A 82 -17.75 6.19 -11.28
CA HIS A 82 -16.64 5.58 -12.00
C HIS A 82 -15.90 6.55 -12.95
N THR A 83 -14.59 6.71 -12.77
CA THR A 83 -13.70 7.16 -13.84
C THR A 83 -13.32 5.92 -14.66
N PRO A 84 -13.62 5.87 -15.97
CA PRO A 84 -13.26 4.74 -16.81
C PRO A 84 -11.74 4.76 -17.00
N TYR A 85 -11.10 3.65 -16.63
CA TYR A 85 -9.85 3.22 -17.25
C TYR A 85 -10.18 2.14 -18.27
#